data_AF-A0A9D2DY53-F1
#
_entry.id   AF-A0A9D2DY53-F1
#
_cell.length_a   1.000
_cell.length_b   1.000
_cell.length_c   1.000
_cell.angle_alpha   90.00
_cell.angle_beta   90.00
_cell.angle_gamma   90.00
#
_symmetry.space_group_name_H-M   'P 1'
#
loop_
_entity.id
_entity.type
_entity.pdbx_description
1 polymer ?
#
loop_
_entity_poly.entity_id
_entity_poly.type
_entity_poly.pdbx_seq_one_letter_code
_entity_poly.pdbx_strand_id
1 'polypeptide(L)'
;MTLADGGSDTGYHLVSTLRIPVTYTVGDETATFEDVVTSEVWFRDTRHELRPVRSVKTVLSHSPLAVSDPESIEDVYIAYDYTFTTSYDANCTQAEISIEYRSEVDGETQSSTENHTVELSGAGTYFDNEQILFSLRAIDPTLGVTFRSINPVRLREETLSAQAAAVTAPETLTFSINGEAAAEHEVNANSFSIGYTGTNSGLSQSYTYAALTDAANNTYRNVLLRMDVPVLHSLGTLHYRLVSAQFIQ
;
A
#
# COMPACT_ATOMS: atom_id res chain seq x y z
N MET A 1 7.65 19.86 -0.50
CA MET A 1 7.11 19.27 0.75
C MET A 1 7.77 19.92 1.95
N THR A 2 7.10 19.96 3.10
CA THR A 2 7.69 20.45 4.36
C THR A 2 8.31 19.28 5.12
N LEU A 3 9.53 19.45 5.61
CA LEU A 3 10.26 18.49 6.44
C LEU A 3 9.93 18.70 7.92
N ALA A 4 10.24 17.71 8.76
CA ALA A 4 9.98 17.78 10.21
C ALA A 4 10.72 18.93 10.92
N ASP A 5 11.85 19.39 10.39
CA ASP A 5 12.62 20.52 10.91
C ASP A 5 12.09 21.90 10.47
N GLY A 6 10.95 21.93 9.76
CA GLY A 6 10.37 23.14 9.19
C GLY A 6 10.99 23.58 7.86
N GLY A 7 12.01 22.86 7.37
CA GLY A 7 12.59 23.08 6.05
C GLY A 7 11.64 22.68 4.92
N SER A 8 11.99 23.06 3.70
CA SER A 8 11.27 22.66 2.49
C SER A 8 12.17 21.91 1.53
N ASP A 9 11.68 20.82 0.94
CA ASP A 9 12.41 20.03 -0.05
C ASP A 9 11.56 19.70 -1.28
N THR A 10 12.24 19.41 -2.39
CA THR A 10 11.63 18.80 -3.59
C THR A 10 11.58 17.29 -3.42
N GLY A 11 10.48 16.69 -3.83
CA GLY A 11 10.40 15.24 -3.94
C GLY A 11 9.01 14.82 -4.37
N TYR A 12 8.62 13.62 -3.98
CA TYR A 12 7.45 12.95 -4.53
C TYR A 12 6.28 12.96 -3.54
N HIS A 13 5.08 13.01 -4.10
CA HIS A 13 3.82 12.79 -3.41
C HIS A 13 3.06 11.73 -4.20
N LEU A 14 2.78 10.61 -3.57
CA LEU A 14 2.00 9.52 -4.14
C LEU A 14 0.67 9.43 -3.38
N VAL A 15 -0.42 9.32 -4.14
CA VAL A 15 -1.76 9.09 -3.61
C VAL A 15 -2.30 7.81 -4.25
N SER A 16 -2.83 6.91 -3.43
CA SER A 16 -3.55 5.71 -3.88
C SER A 16 -4.89 5.63 -3.17
N THR A 17 -5.90 5.12 -3.89
CA THR A 17 -7.24 4.88 -3.35
C THR A 17 -7.74 3.53 -3.82
N LEU A 18 -8.15 2.70 -2.87
CA LEU A 18 -8.90 1.46 -3.10
C LEU A 18 -10.33 1.68 -2.65
N ARG A 19 -11.30 1.46 -3.55
CA ARG A 19 -12.73 1.45 -3.25
C ARG A 19 -13.28 0.04 -3.40
N ILE A 20 -14.04 -0.41 -2.42
CA ILE A 20 -14.57 -1.77 -2.37
C ILE A 20 -16.08 -1.66 -2.13
N PRO A 21 -16.94 -2.02 -3.10
CA PRO A 21 -18.36 -2.13 -2.84
C PRO A 21 -18.59 -3.34 -1.93
N VAL A 22 -19.29 -3.12 -0.82
CA VAL A 22 -19.59 -4.16 0.18
C VAL A 22 -21.09 -4.30 0.31
N THR A 23 -21.56 -5.54 0.42
CA THR A 23 -22.98 -5.85 0.64
C THR A 23 -23.10 -6.98 1.66
N TYR A 24 -23.90 -6.73 2.69
CA TYR A 24 -24.32 -7.72 3.67
C TYR A 24 -25.80 -8.02 3.48
N THR A 25 -26.18 -9.28 3.68
CA THR A 25 -27.59 -9.72 3.61
C THR A 25 -27.85 -10.68 4.76
N VAL A 26 -28.88 -10.40 5.55
CA VAL A 26 -29.37 -11.25 6.65
C VAL A 26 -30.88 -11.39 6.50
N GLY A 27 -31.37 -12.60 6.23
CA GLY A 27 -32.78 -12.80 5.89
C GLY A 27 -33.19 -11.95 4.69
N ASP A 28 -34.16 -11.06 4.89
CA ASP A 28 -34.66 -10.12 3.87
C ASP A 28 -34.01 -8.72 3.98
N GLU A 29 -33.16 -8.48 4.97
CA GLU A 29 -32.47 -7.20 5.18
C GLU A 29 -31.17 -7.15 4.37
N THR A 30 -30.85 -5.97 3.84
CA THR A 30 -29.62 -5.73 3.07
C THR A 30 -29.03 -4.37 3.42
N ALA A 31 -27.73 -4.34 3.65
CA ALA A 31 -26.95 -3.14 3.90
C ALA A 31 -25.81 -3.07 2.89
N THR A 32 -25.63 -1.90 2.28
CA THR A 32 -24.62 -1.67 1.24
C THR A 32 -23.71 -0.52 1.63
N PHE A 33 -22.41 -0.73 1.46
CA PHE A 33 -21.38 0.25 1.81
C PHE A 33 -20.40 0.42 0.64
N GLU A 34 -19.68 1.53 0.65
CA GLU A 34 -18.46 1.69 -0.13
C GLU A 34 -17.29 1.84 0.85
N ASP A 35 -16.56 0.75 1.04
CA ASP A 35 -15.33 0.76 1.81
C ASP A 35 -14.24 1.49 1.02
N VAL A 36 -13.43 2.28 1.72
CA VAL A 36 -12.39 3.09 1.09
C VAL A 36 -11.11 3.04 1.91
N VAL A 37 -10.00 2.75 1.24
CA VAL A 37 -8.65 2.94 1.79
C VAL A 37 -7.94 3.98 0.92
N THR A 38 -7.54 5.08 1.52
CA THR A 38 -6.71 6.10 0.88
C THR A 38 -5.35 6.14 1.54
N SER A 39 -4.28 6.12 0.76
CA SER A 39 -2.92 6.30 1.23
C SER A 39 -2.28 7.47 0.51
N GLU A 40 -1.71 8.39 1.28
CA GLU A 40 -0.88 9.48 0.80
C GLU A 40 0.51 9.34 1.40
N VAL A 41 1.54 9.48 0.57
CA VAL A 41 2.92 9.39 1.04
C VAL A 41 3.79 10.45 0.39
N TRP A 42 4.60 11.12 1.21
CA TRP A 42 5.60 12.10 0.82
C TRP A 42 6.98 11.55 1.12
N PHE A 43 7.85 11.56 0.12
CA PHE A 43 9.19 11.03 0.23
C PHE A 43 10.15 11.82 -0.66
N ARG A 44 11.39 11.91 -0.22
CA ARG A 44 12.42 12.73 -0.87
C ARG A 44 12.75 12.15 -2.25
N ASP A 45 13.43 12.94 -3.07
CA ASP A 45 13.82 12.49 -4.40
C ASP A 45 14.92 11.41 -4.39
N THR A 46 15.30 10.91 -5.56
CA THR A 46 16.31 9.85 -5.70
C THR A 46 17.71 10.27 -5.23
N ARG A 47 18.02 11.58 -5.17
CA ARG A 47 19.30 12.09 -4.64
C ARG A 47 19.39 11.90 -3.12
N HIS A 48 18.23 11.75 -2.48
CA HIS A 48 18.08 11.49 -1.05
C HIS A 48 17.54 10.09 -0.80
N GLU A 49 17.84 9.14 -1.70
CA GLU A 49 17.57 7.70 -1.52
C GLU A 49 16.08 7.37 -1.31
N LEU A 50 15.18 8.25 -1.78
CA LEU A 50 13.74 8.13 -1.56
C LEU A 50 13.35 8.05 -0.07
N ARG A 51 14.10 8.70 0.84
CA ARG A 51 13.76 8.67 2.28
C ARG A 51 12.32 9.15 2.54
N PRO A 52 11.53 8.45 3.37
CA PRO A 52 10.19 8.88 3.68
C PRO A 52 10.20 10.14 4.53
N VAL A 53 9.14 10.94 4.39
CA VAL A 53 8.91 12.16 5.18
C VAL A 53 7.63 12.01 5.98
N ARG A 54 6.56 11.57 5.33
CA ARG A 54 5.26 11.36 5.96
C ARG A 54 4.41 10.38 5.16
N SER A 55 3.59 9.60 5.84
CA SER A 55 2.48 8.85 5.25
C SER A 55 1.19 9.11 6.02
N VAL A 56 0.07 9.08 5.32
CA VAL A 56 -1.28 9.14 5.89
C VAL A 56 -2.10 8.06 5.22
N LYS A 57 -2.61 7.12 6.00
CA LYS A 57 -3.56 6.10 5.56
C LYS A 57 -4.90 6.34 6.25
N THR A 58 -5.93 6.60 5.47
CA THR A 58 -7.31 6.68 5.95
C THR A 58 -8.07 5.45 5.50
N VAL A 59 -8.72 4.79 6.45
CA VAL A 59 -9.47 3.55 6.24
C VAL A 59 -10.90 3.75 6.72
N LEU A 60 -11.85 3.42 5.86
CA LEU A 60 -13.21 3.06 6.22
C LEU A 60 -13.43 1.65 5.70
N SER A 61 -13.64 0.70 6.60
CA SER A 61 -13.96 -0.67 6.20
C SER A 61 -15.02 -1.33 7.07
N HIS A 62 -15.98 -1.99 6.44
CA HIS A 62 -16.94 -2.85 7.11
C HIS A 62 -16.45 -4.29 6.99
N SER A 63 -16.20 -4.92 8.13
CA SER A 63 -15.70 -6.28 8.20
C SER A 63 -16.74 -7.20 8.84
N PRO A 64 -16.90 -8.44 8.33
CA PRO A 64 -17.88 -9.37 8.87
C PRO A 64 -17.53 -9.76 10.32
N LEU A 65 -18.54 -9.79 11.18
CA LEU A 65 -18.47 -10.38 12.51
C LEU A 65 -19.02 -11.82 12.47
N ALA A 66 -18.34 -12.72 13.17
CA ALA A 66 -18.81 -14.09 13.33
C ALA A 66 -19.90 -14.13 14.40
N VAL A 67 -21.15 -13.90 14.00
CA VAL A 67 -22.34 -13.96 14.86
C VAL A 67 -23.23 -15.13 14.44
N SER A 68 -23.62 -15.97 15.40
CA SER A 68 -24.36 -17.22 15.13
C SER A 68 -25.87 -17.02 14.96
N ASP A 69 -26.42 -15.95 15.52
CA ASP A 69 -27.87 -15.65 15.50
C ASP A 69 -28.04 -14.12 15.55
N PRO A 70 -27.79 -13.40 14.43
CA PRO A 70 -27.91 -11.95 14.40
C PRO A 70 -29.38 -11.52 14.55
N GLU A 71 -29.65 -10.55 15.42
CA GLU A 71 -31.00 -10.00 15.62
C GLU A 71 -31.32 -8.92 14.59
N SER A 72 -30.28 -8.32 13.99
CA SER A 72 -30.34 -7.25 12.99
C SER A 72 -29.17 -7.33 12.02
N ILE A 73 -29.25 -6.62 10.89
CA ILE A 73 -28.13 -6.55 9.95
C ILE A 73 -26.91 -5.82 10.52
N GLU A 74 -27.09 -4.91 11.46
CA GLU A 74 -26.01 -4.19 12.13
C GLU A 74 -25.13 -5.12 13.00
N ASP A 75 -25.65 -6.29 13.41
CA ASP A 75 -24.91 -7.25 14.24
C ASP A 75 -23.83 -8.02 13.45
N VAL A 76 -23.95 -8.10 12.12
CA VAL A 76 -23.08 -8.97 11.30
C VAL A 76 -21.83 -8.29 10.79
N TYR A 77 -21.60 -7.02 11.12
CA TYR A 77 -20.40 -6.31 10.73
C TYR A 77 -19.91 -5.32 11.79
N ILE A 78 -18.64 -4.97 11.69
CA ILE A 78 -18.02 -3.87 12.45
C ILE A 78 -17.40 -2.90 11.46
N ALA A 79 -17.60 -1.60 11.70
CA ALA A 79 -16.93 -0.53 10.95
C ALA A 79 -15.59 -0.19 11.61
N TYR A 80 -14.53 -0.19 10.79
CA TYR A 80 -13.22 0.35 11.13
C TYR A 80 -13.04 1.66 10.38
N ASP A 81 -13.24 2.79 11.07
CA ASP A 81 -12.88 4.13 10.59
C ASP A 81 -11.65 4.61 11.37
N TYR A 82 -10.52 4.74 10.68
CA TYR A 82 -9.33 5.28 11.31
C TYR A 82 -8.41 5.99 10.32
N THR A 83 -7.57 6.88 10.86
CA THR A 83 -6.46 7.50 10.15
C THR A 83 -5.15 7.17 10.85
N PHE A 84 -4.25 6.50 10.14
CA PHE A 84 -2.90 6.17 10.59
C PHE A 84 -1.91 7.11 9.90
N THR A 85 -1.23 7.95 10.68
CA THR A 85 -0.22 8.90 10.17
C THR A 85 1.15 8.50 10.70
N THR A 86 2.14 8.37 9.82
CA THR A 86 3.55 8.26 10.19
C THR A 86 4.30 9.50 9.75
N SER A 87 5.08 10.11 10.63
CA SER A 87 5.96 11.24 10.29
C SER A 87 7.40 10.93 10.68
N TYR A 88 8.34 11.22 9.80
CA TYR A 88 9.75 10.91 9.98
C TYR A 88 10.54 12.17 10.29
N ASP A 89 11.50 12.07 11.22
CA ASP A 89 12.45 13.15 11.44
C ASP A 89 13.41 13.31 10.24
N ALA A 90 14.12 14.45 10.18
CA ALA A 90 14.95 14.78 9.02
C ALA A 90 16.09 13.77 8.75
N ASN A 91 16.55 13.09 9.80
CA ASN A 91 17.61 12.09 9.72
C ASN A 91 17.09 10.66 9.53
N CYS A 92 15.77 10.46 9.55
CA CYS A 92 15.12 9.14 9.55
C CYS A 92 15.67 8.24 10.67
N THR A 93 15.89 8.83 11.85
CA THR A 93 16.27 8.15 13.09
C THR A 93 15.08 7.87 13.99
N GLN A 94 13.96 8.55 13.78
CA GLN A 94 12.73 8.37 14.55
C GLN A 94 11.50 8.55 13.66
N ALA A 95 10.46 7.78 13.97
CA ALA A 95 9.14 7.94 13.39
C ALA A 95 8.10 8.16 14.48
N GLU A 96 7.27 9.19 14.29
CA GLU A 96 6.10 9.49 15.11
C GLU A 96 4.85 8.96 14.41
N ILE A 97 4.11 8.10 15.11
CA ILE A 97 2.88 7.47 14.64
C ILE A 97 1.72 8.07 15.41
N SER A 98 0.67 8.49 14.69
CA SER A 98 -0.60 8.91 15.28
C SER A 98 -1.73 8.11 14.65
N ILE A 99 -2.58 7.50 15.48
CA ILE A 99 -3.73 6.71 15.05
C ILE A 99 -4.98 7.37 15.62
N GLU A 100 -5.80 7.93 14.74
CA GLU A 100 -7.11 8.48 15.09
C GLU A 100 -8.18 7.47 14.72
N TYR A 101 -8.89 6.93 15.71
CA TYR A 101 -10.06 6.08 15.50
C TYR A 101 -11.32 6.92 15.56
N ARG A 102 -12.28 6.62 14.69
CA ARG A 102 -13.60 7.25 14.65
C ARG A 102 -14.68 6.20 14.75
N SER A 103 -15.75 6.53 15.45
CA SER A 103 -16.95 5.70 15.53
C SER A 103 -18.17 6.59 15.64
N GLU A 104 -19.32 6.08 15.20
CA GLU A 104 -20.60 6.70 15.47
C GLU A 104 -21.27 6.01 16.66
N VAL A 105 -21.67 6.80 17.65
CA VAL A 105 -22.40 6.33 18.84
C VAL A 105 -23.58 7.27 19.04
N ASP A 106 -24.80 6.74 19.04
CA ASP A 106 -26.05 7.52 19.17
C ASP A 106 -26.20 8.68 18.17
N GLY A 107 -25.61 8.55 16.98
CA GLY A 107 -25.63 9.57 15.93
C GLY A 107 -24.61 10.70 16.11
N GLU A 108 -23.69 10.58 17.07
CA GLU A 108 -22.56 11.48 17.24
C GLU A 108 -21.24 10.79 16.89
N THR A 109 -20.38 11.48 16.13
CA THR A 109 -19.02 11.00 15.84
C THR A 109 -18.14 11.19 17.08
N GLN A 110 -17.64 10.09 17.63
CA GLN A 110 -16.61 10.09 18.66
C GLN A 110 -15.25 9.80 18.02
N SER A 111 -14.19 10.42 18.55
CA SER A 111 -12.82 10.21 18.09
C SER A 111 -11.88 10.01 19.27
N SER A 112 -10.94 9.07 19.12
CA SER A 112 -9.83 8.87 20.06
C SER A 112 -8.51 8.81 19.33
N THR A 113 -7.44 9.33 19.92
CA THR A 113 -6.11 9.34 19.30
C THR A 113 -5.08 8.63 20.18
N GLU A 114 -4.33 7.72 19.56
CA GLU A 114 -3.16 7.07 20.13
C GLU A 114 -1.90 7.61 19.44
N ASN A 115 -0.82 7.81 20.22
CA ASN A 115 0.46 8.28 19.68
C ASN A 115 1.58 7.33 20.12
N HIS A 116 2.48 7.04 19.20
CA HIS A 116 3.63 6.16 19.41
C HIS A 116 4.87 6.72 18.75
N THR A 117 6.01 6.45 19.37
CA THR A 117 7.32 6.81 18.84
C THR A 117 8.11 5.54 18.57
N VAL A 118 8.69 5.42 17.38
CA VAL A 118 9.51 4.27 16.97
C VAL A 118 10.90 4.77 16.62
N GLU A 119 11.91 4.28 17.34
CA GLU A 119 13.32 4.48 16.98
C GLU A 119 13.66 3.65 15.74
N LEU A 120 14.29 4.29 14.77
CA LEU A 120 14.67 3.69 13.49
C LEU A 120 16.15 3.37 13.48
N SER A 121 16.51 2.18 13.00
CA SER A 121 17.90 1.78 12.91
C SER A 121 18.46 2.11 11.53
N GLY A 122 19.68 2.66 11.48
CA GLY A 122 20.47 2.82 10.25
C GLY A 122 19.95 3.81 9.21
N ALA A 123 20.87 4.51 8.54
CA ALA A 123 20.53 5.38 7.42
C ALA A 123 20.22 4.59 6.13
N GLY A 124 19.31 5.10 5.28
CA GLY A 124 19.31 4.87 3.83
C GLY A 124 18.57 3.64 3.26
N THR A 125 18.01 2.73 4.07
CA THR A 125 17.23 1.59 3.54
C THR A 125 15.84 1.46 4.19
N TYR A 126 15.30 2.58 4.65
CA TYR A 126 13.99 2.63 5.28
C TYR A 126 12.96 3.16 4.28
N PHE A 127 11.89 2.40 4.05
CA PHE A 127 10.75 2.79 3.23
C PHE A 127 9.46 2.58 4.01
N ASP A 128 8.60 3.59 3.99
CA ASP A 128 7.28 3.52 4.59
C ASP A 128 6.37 2.53 3.82
N ASN A 129 5.40 1.88 4.47
CA ASN A 129 4.60 0.83 3.80
C ASN A 129 3.82 1.35 2.61
N GLU A 130 3.32 2.58 2.70
CA GLU A 130 2.57 3.27 1.67
C GLU A 130 3.48 3.66 0.49
N GLN A 131 4.81 3.59 0.66
CA GLN A 131 5.82 3.87 -0.35
C GLN A 131 6.44 2.62 -1.01
N ILE A 132 6.48 1.46 -0.34
CA ILE A 132 7.24 0.26 -0.78
C ILE A 132 6.96 -0.09 -2.25
N LEU A 133 5.70 -0.08 -2.68
CA LEU A 133 5.34 -0.46 -4.05
C LEU A 133 5.94 0.49 -5.09
N PHE A 134 6.15 1.75 -4.73
CA PHE A 134 6.86 2.70 -5.59
C PHE A 134 8.36 2.40 -5.66
N SER A 135 9.00 2.06 -4.52
CA SER A 135 10.45 1.82 -4.49
C SER A 135 10.87 0.59 -5.29
N LEU A 136 10.00 -0.43 -5.41
CA LEU A 136 10.22 -1.60 -6.27
C LEU A 136 10.47 -1.25 -7.74
N ARG A 137 9.90 -0.14 -8.23
CA ARG A 137 10.09 0.31 -9.62
C ARG A 137 11.54 0.70 -9.92
N ALA A 138 12.33 0.98 -8.89
CA ALA A 138 13.72 1.39 -8.98
C ALA A 138 14.71 0.28 -8.59
N ILE A 139 14.23 -0.90 -8.18
CA ILE A 139 15.10 -2.01 -7.77
C ILE A 139 15.59 -2.77 -9.00
N ASP A 140 16.89 -3.09 -9.00
CA ASP A 140 17.47 -3.99 -9.99
C ASP A 140 16.84 -5.39 -9.83
N PRO A 141 16.14 -5.91 -10.86
CA PRO A 141 15.41 -7.17 -10.76
C PRO A 141 16.33 -8.40 -10.68
N THR A 142 17.65 -8.22 -10.79
CA THR A 142 18.64 -9.29 -10.61
C THR A 142 19.12 -9.44 -9.16
N LEU A 143 18.75 -8.49 -8.29
CA LEU A 143 19.19 -8.46 -6.90
C LEU A 143 18.04 -8.78 -5.95
N GLY A 144 18.30 -9.68 -5.00
CA GLY A 144 17.50 -9.74 -3.78
C GLY A 144 17.87 -8.56 -2.89
N VAL A 145 16.86 -7.83 -2.39
CA VAL A 145 17.08 -6.65 -1.53
C VAL A 145 16.30 -6.78 -0.25
N THR A 146 16.81 -6.14 0.79
CA THR A 146 16.09 -5.93 2.05
C THR A 146 15.93 -4.45 2.31
N PHE A 147 14.82 -4.09 2.93
CA PHE A 147 14.56 -2.75 3.41
C PHE A 147 13.85 -2.83 4.76
N ARG A 148 13.84 -1.73 5.50
CA ARG A 148 13.15 -1.60 6.78
C ARG A 148 11.87 -0.79 6.57
N SER A 149 10.84 -1.14 7.32
CA SER A 149 9.58 -0.38 7.38
C SER A 149 9.00 -0.49 8.79
N ILE A 150 8.03 0.36 9.14
CA ILE A 150 7.21 0.17 10.33
C ILE A 150 6.20 -0.94 10.05
N ASN A 151 6.11 -1.94 10.91
CA ASN A 151 4.98 -2.84 10.93
C ASN A 151 3.82 -2.15 11.69
N PRO A 152 2.71 -1.78 11.04
CA PRO A 152 1.67 -0.96 11.65
C PRO A 152 0.86 -1.74 12.70
N VAL A 153 0.87 -3.06 12.65
CA VAL A 153 0.21 -3.93 13.63
C VAL A 153 1.06 -4.07 14.90
N ARG A 154 2.39 -4.05 14.76
CA ARG A 154 3.33 -4.24 15.87
C ARG A 154 3.95 -2.95 16.39
N LEU A 155 3.71 -1.84 15.69
CA LEU A 155 4.21 -0.50 16.00
C LEU A 155 5.73 -0.49 16.25
N ARG A 156 6.47 -1.14 15.34
CA ARG A 156 7.93 -1.23 15.41
C ARG A 156 8.53 -1.37 14.03
N GLU A 157 9.81 -1.04 13.92
CA GLU A 157 10.61 -1.33 12.74
C GLU A 157 10.73 -2.85 12.53
N GLU A 158 10.51 -3.31 11.30
CA GLU A 158 10.79 -4.67 10.86
C GLU A 158 11.45 -4.67 9.47
N THR A 159 12.26 -5.72 9.22
CA THR A 159 12.87 -5.94 7.92
C THR A 159 11.91 -6.65 6.98
N LEU A 160 11.83 -6.14 5.76
CA LEU A 160 11.19 -6.75 4.60
C LEU A 160 12.26 -7.28 3.67
N SER A 161 12.00 -8.44 3.07
CA SER A 161 12.78 -8.95 1.94
C SER A 161 11.95 -8.83 0.67
N ALA A 162 12.62 -8.41 -0.40
CA ALA A 162 12.08 -8.47 -1.75
C ALA A 162 12.97 -9.36 -2.60
N GLN A 163 12.39 -10.46 -3.07
CA GLN A 163 13.04 -11.35 -4.03
C GLN A 163 12.56 -10.99 -5.42
N ALA A 164 13.48 -10.59 -6.28
CA ALA A 164 13.19 -10.25 -7.66
C ALA A 164 13.47 -11.43 -8.59
N ALA A 165 12.68 -11.55 -9.65
CA ALA A 165 12.94 -12.44 -10.77
C ALA A 165 12.52 -11.76 -12.08
N ALA A 166 13.36 -11.85 -13.10
CA ALA A 166 12.96 -11.48 -14.45
C ALA A 166 11.87 -12.44 -14.94
N VAL A 167 10.80 -11.93 -15.54
CA VAL A 167 9.82 -12.77 -16.23
C VAL A 167 10.42 -13.18 -17.57
N THR A 168 10.49 -14.48 -17.82
CA THR A 168 11.27 -15.06 -18.92
C THR A 168 10.69 -14.84 -20.32
N ALA A 169 9.40 -14.48 -20.40
CA ALA A 169 8.74 -14.14 -21.64
C ALA A 169 7.90 -12.86 -21.45
N PRO A 170 7.77 -12.02 -22.49
CA PRO A 170 6.81 -10.92 -22.45
C PRO A 170 5.40 -11.41 -22.10
N GLU A 171 4.69 -10.65 -21.28
CA GLU A 171 3.29 -10.90 -20.96
C GLU A 171 2.39 -10.09 -21.90
N THR A 172 1.32 -10.69 -22.40
CA THR A 172 0.27 -9.96 -23.13
C THR A 172 -0.81 -9.49 -22.15
N LEU A 173 -1.01 -8.18 -22.03
CA LEU A 173 -2.01 -7.57 -21.16
C LEU A 173 -2.90 -6.60 -21.92
N THR A 174 -4.18 -6.53 -21.56
CA THR A 174 -5.11 -5.55 -22.14
C THR A 174 -5.34 -4.41 -21.16
N PHE A 175 -4.91 -3.19 -21.51
CA PHE A 175 -5.13 -1.99 -20.71
C PHE A 175 -5.11 -0.72 -21.56
N SER A 176 -5.67 0.37 -21.05
CA SER A 176 -5.59 1.69 -21.68
C SER A 176 -4.36 2.48 -21.22
N ILE A 177 -3.81 3.29 -22.11
CA ILE A 177 -2.71 4.21 -21.80
C ILE A 177 -3.13 5.62 -22.20
N ASN A 178 -2.91 6.59 -21.32
CA ASN A 178 -3.10 8.02 -21.60
C ASN A 178 -4.49 8.40 -22.13
N GLY A 179 -5.53 7.71 -21.64
CA GLY A 179 -6.93 7.94 -22.05
C GLY A 179 -7.31 7.31 -23.38
N GLU A 180 -6.43 6.55 -24.03
CA GLU A 180 -6.77 5.79 -25.24
C GLU A 180 -7.65 4.57 -24.92
N ALA A 181 -8.24 3.97 -25.96
CA ALA A 181 -9.00 2.74 -25.82
C ALA A 181 -8.10 1.60 -25.31
N ALA A 182 -8.67 0.70 -24.51
CA ALA A 182 -7.95 -0.47 -24.04
C ALA A 182 -7.51 -1.34 -25.23
N ALA A 183 -6.23 -1.69 -25.28
CA ALA A 183 -5.62 -2.48 -26.33
C ALA A 183 -4.70 -3.55 -25.73
N GLU A 184 -4.35 -4.57 -26.51
CA GLU A 184 -3.34 -5.55 -26.13
C GLU A 184 -1.94 -4.95 -26.24
N HIS A 185 -1.14 -5.16 -25.19
CA HIS A 185 0.25 -4.75 -25.09
C HIS A 185 1.10 -5.96 -24.75
N GLU A 186 2.18 -6.15 -25.50
CA GLU A 186 3.23 -7.11 -25.15
C GLU A 186 4.27 -6.40 -24.27
N VAL A 187 4.43 -6.86 -23.03
CA VAL A 187 5.20 -6.16 -22.00
C VAL A 187 6.21 -7.10 -21.36
N ASN A 188 7.50 -6.78 -21.50
CA ASN A 188 8.55 -7.41 -20.69
C ASN A 188 8.34 -7.02 -19.22
N ALA A 189 8.51 -7.96 -18.29
CA ALA A 189 8.17 -7.74 -16.89
C ALA A 189 9.21 -8.30 -15.92
N ASN A 190 9.18 -7.75 -14.70
CA ASN A 190 9.91 -8.24 -13.55
C ASN A 190 8.91 -8.57 -12.44
N SER A 191 9.08 -9.69 -11.76
CA SER A 191 8.30 -10.07 -10.60
C SER A 191 9.07 -9.85 -9.31
N PHE A 192 8.36 -9.47 -8.26
CA PHE A 192 8.89 -9.26 -6.93
C PHE A 192 7.98 -9.98 -5.92
N SER A 193 8.58 -10.77 -5.03
CA SER A 193 7.90 -11.32 -3.86
C SER A 193 8.37 -10.58 -2.62
N ILE A 194 7.46 -9.92 -1.91
CA ILE A 194 7.76 -9.13 -0.71
C ILE A 194 7.09 -9.76 0.51
N GLY A 195 7.85 -9.88 1.61
CA GLY A 195 7.28 -10.23 2.91
C GLY A 195 8.18 -9.78 4.06
N TYR A 196 7.60 -9.64 5.25
CA TYR A 196 8.38 -9.45 6.47
C TYR A 196 9.21 -10.70 6.77
N THR A 197 10.43 -10.53 7.27
CA THR A 197 11.33 -11.66 7.57
C THR A 197 11.20 -12.19 9.00
N GLY A 198 10.32 -11.59 9.81
CA GLY A 198 10.15 -11.93 11.23
C GLY A 198 9.26 -13.15 11.50
N THR A 199 9.08 -13.49 12.77
CA THR A 199 8.08 -14.50 13.19
C THR A 199 6.67 -13.97 12.96
N ASN A 200 5.73 -14.85 12.60
CA ASN A 200 4.33 -14.49 12.28
C ASN A 200 4.23 -13.31 11.32
N SER A 201 5.05 -13.31 10.26
CA SER A 201 5.18 -12.25 9.26
C SER A 201 4.04 -12.18 8.25
N GLY A 202 3.09 -13.12 8.32
CA GLY A 202 2.07 -13.29 7.29
C GLY A 202 2.62 -14.00 6.05
N LEU A 203 1.88 -13.89 4.94
CA LEU A 203 2.26 -14.44 3.65
C LEU A 203 2.90 -13.36 2.77
N SER A 204 3.91 -13.73 2.00
CA SER A 204 4.51 -12.84 1.02
C SER A 204 3.51 -12.50 -0.08
N GLN A 205 3.53 -11.25 -0.53
CA GLN A 205 2.73 -10.75 -1.64
C GLN A 205 3.57 -10.70 -2.91
N SER A 206 2.96 -10.99 -4.05
CA SER A 206 3.65 -10.97 -5.35
C SER A 206 3.21 -9.79 -6.18
N TYR A 207 4.18 -9.15 -6.84
CA TYR A 207 3.98 -7.96 -7.66
C TYR A 207 4.70 -8.15 -8.99
N THR A 208 4.08 -7.74 -10.09
CA THR A 208 4.67 -7.78 -11.43
C THR A 208 4.70 -6.37 -12.00
N TYR A 209 5.88 -5.87 -12.34
CA TYR A 209 6.10 -4.53 -12.90
C TYR A 209 6.60 -4.64 -14.32
N ALA A 210 6.27 -3.65 -15.16
CA ALA A 210 6.90 -3.52 -16.47
C ALA A 210 8.43 -3.35 -16.32
N ALA A 211 9.19 -4.08 -17.13
CA ALA A 211 10.64 -4.02 -17.15
C ALA A 211 11.13 -2.79 -17.92
N LEU A 212 12.25 -2.23 -17.48
CA LEU A 212 12.97 -1.23 -18.24
C LEU A 212 13.76 -1.93 -19.35
N THR A 213 13.28 -1.86 -20.59
CA THR A 213 13.98 -2.46 -21.74
C THR A 213 14.84 -1.45 -22.49
N ASP A 214 14.47 -0.17 -22.45
CA ASP A 214 15.22 0.94 -23.05
C ASP A 214 15.23 2.13 -22.07
N ALA A 215 16.42 2.48 -21.57
CA ALA A 215 16.62 3.60 -20.66
C ALA A 215 16.30 4.96 -21.30
N ALA A 216 16.49 5.10 -22.61
CA ALA A 216 16.16 6.32 -23.34
C ALA A 216 14.65 6.45 -23.60
N ASN A 217 13.92 5.32 -23.61
CA ASN A 217 12.51 5.28 -23.93
C ASN A 217 11.73 4.26 -23.07
N ASN A 218 11.59 4.55 -21.77
CA ASN A 218 10.87 3.70 -20.83
C ASN A 218 9.34 3.79 -21.00
N THR A 219 8.78 3.29 -22.09
CA THR A 219 7.36 3.45 -22.48
C THR A 219 6.37 3.24 -21.33
N TYR A 220 6.52 2.14 -20.59
CA TYR A 220 5.59 1.76 -19.51
C TYR A 220 6.01 2.30 -18.13
N ARG A 221 7.10 3.05 -18.04
CA ARG A 221 7.60 3.71 -16.82
C ARG A 221 7.72 2.76 -15.63
N ASN A 222 7.99 1.48 -15.82
CA ASN A 222 7.96 0.47 -14.76
C ASN A 222 6.64 0.46 -13.95
N VAL A 223 5.48 0.58 -14.61
CA VAL A 223 4.17 0.53 -13.94
C VAL A 223 3.89 -0.85 -13.35
N LEU A 224 3.12 -0.90 -12.25
CA LEU A 224 2.59 -2.14 -11.68
C LEU A 224 1.53 -2.73 -12.62
N LEU A 225 1.76 -3.96 -13.08
CA LEU A 225 0.90 -4.69 -14.01
C LEU A 225 -0.06 -5.63 -13.29
N ARG A 226 0.43 -6.34 -12.27
CA ARG A 226 -0.34 -7.30 -11.46
C ARG A 226 0.12 -7.29 -10.01
N MET A 227 -0.81 -7.51 -9.10
CA MET A 227 -0.55 -7.80 -7.69
C MET A 227 -1.36 -9.01 -7.25
N ASP A 228 -0.73 -9.93 -6.54
CA ASP A 228 -1.34 -11.13 -5.98
C ASP A 228 -1.17 -11.10 -4.46
N VAL A 229 -2.30 -10.99 -3.75
CA VAL A 229 -2.34 -10.87 -2.28
C VAL A 229 -3.01 -12.10 -1.70
N PRO A 230 -2.27 -13.00 -1.03
CA PRO A 230 -2.86 -14.15 -0.36
C PRO A 230 -3.81 -13.72 0.76
N VAL A 231 -5.01 -14.29 0.81
CA VAL A 231 -5.93 -14.11 1.93
C VAL A 231 -5.52 -15.06 3.05
N LEU A 232 -5.53 -14.57 4.29
CA LEU A 232 -5.19 -15.38 5.47
C LEU A 232 -6.05 -16.65 5.55
N HIS A 233 -5.53 -17.67 6.23
CA HIS A 233 -6.20 -18.97 6.42
C HIS A 233 -6.51 -19.73 5.12
N SER A 234 -5.73 -19.50 4.06
CA SER A 234 -5.87 -20.20 2.77
C SER A 234 -7.25 -20.00 2.12
N LEU A 235 -7.89 -18.87 2.40
CA LEU A 235 -9.21 -18.52 1.84
C LEU A 235 -9.15 -18.12 0.35
N GLY A 236 -7.94 -18.00 -0.21
CA GLY A 236 -7.71 -17.73 -1.62
C GLY A 236 -6.61 -16.70 -1.86
N THR A 237 -6.62 -16.10 -3.04
CA THR A 237 -5.70 -15.03 -3.43
C THR A 237 -6.50 -13.97 -4.17
N LEU A 238 -6.31 -12.71 -3.77
CA LEU A 238 -6.87 -11.56 -4.48
C LEU A 238 -5.92 -11.22 -5.63
N HIS A 239 -6.45 -11.24 -6.85
CA HIS A 239 -5.72 -10.94 -8.07
C HIS A 239 -6.10 -9.55 -8.59
N TYR A 240 -5.15 -8.64 -8.62
CA TYR A 240 -5.31 -7.29 -9.14
C TYR A 240 -4.57 -7.16 -10.46
N ARG A 241 -5.18 -6.49 -11.44
CA ARG A 241 -4.60 -6.27 -12.77
C ARG A 241 -4.75 -4.81 -13.17
N LEU A 242 -3.74 -4.31 -13.89
CA LEU A 242 -3.79 -2.98 -14.48
C LEU A 242 -4.88 -2.92 -15.55
N VAL A 243 -5.79 -1.95 -15.41
CA VAL A 243 -6.86 -1.68 -16.40
C VAL A 243 -6.55 -0.42 -17.21
N SER A 244 -5.90 0.56 -16.59
CA SER A 244 -5.57 1.85 -17.21
C SER A 244 -4.35 2.48 -16.56
N ALA A 245 -3.49 3.13 -17.34
CA ALA A 245 -2.38 3.94 -16.85
C ALA A 245 -2.38 5.33 -17.50
N GLN A 246 -2.14 6.37 -16.71
CA GLN A 246 -1.94 7.73 -17.18
C GLN A 246 -0.51 8.17 -16.81
N PHE A 247 0.32 8.42 -17.82
CA PHE A 247 1.66 8.93 -17.63
C PHE A 247 1.67 10.43 -17.95
N ILE A 248 1.73 11.26 -16.91
CA ILE A 248 1.81 12.72 -17.04
C ILE A 248 3.27 13.08 -17.37
N GLN A 249 3.47 13.96 -18.37
CA GLN A 249 4.76 14.54 -18.73
C GLN A 249 5.10 15.73 -17.85
#